data_AF-A0A2C9T4M8-F1
#
_entry.id   AF-A0A2C9T4M8-F1
#
_cell.length_a   1.000
_cell.length_b   1.000
_cell.length_c   1.000
_cell.angle_alpha   90.00
_cell.angle_beta   90.00
_cell.angle_gamma   90.00
#
_symmetry.space_group_name_H-M   'P 1'
#
loop_
_entity.id
_entity.type
_entity.pdbx_description
1 polymer ?
#
loop_
_entity_poly.entity_id
_entity_poly.type
_entity_poly.pdbx_seq_one_letter_code
_entity_poly.pdbx_strand_id
1 'polypeptide(L)' 'MRLRRSSVDGPGLRRVRRGKGFSYYDTHGALLTDEHTLQRIKDLAIPPD' A
#
# COMPACT_ATOMS: atom_id res chain seq x y z
N MET A 1 -5.40 -20.99 16.97
CA MET A 1 -5.31 -19.65 16.35
C MET A 1 -6.47 -19.50 15.36
N ARG A 2 -7.33 -18.49 15.50
CA ARG A 2 -8.50 -18.30 14.63
C ARG A 2 -8.16 -17.29 13.54
N LEU A 3 -8.24 -17.71 12.28
CA LEU A 3 -8.04 -16.83 11.14
C LEU A 3 -9.25 -15.88 10.98
N ARG A 4 -9.00 -14.63 10.57
CA ARG A 4 -10.02 -13.68 10.11
C ARG A 4 -9.86 -13.48 8.61
N ARG A 5 -10.99 -13.41 7.90
CA ARG A 5 -11.03 -13.10 6.47
C ARG A 5 -10.97 -11.59 6.29
N SER A 6 -10.04 -11.13 5.46
CA SER A 6 -10.00 -9.73 5.01
C SER A 6 -10.95 -9.55 3.82
N SER A 7 -11.70 -8.46 3.81
CA SER A 7 -12.45 -8.00 2.63
C SER A 7 -11.48 -7.24 1.72
N VAL A 8 -11.50 -7.57 0.43
CA VAL A 8 -10.63 -6.96 -0.60
C VAL A 8 -11.32 -5.82 -1.34
N ASP A 9 -12.62 -5.68 -1.13
CA ASP A 9 -13.51 -4.66 -1.70
C ASP A 9 -13.61 -3.40 -0.83
N GLY A 10 -13.09 -3.43 0.40
CA GLY A 10 -13.07 -2.29 1.30
C GLY A 10 -12.11 -1.17 0.87
N PRO A 11 -12.30 0.05 1.42
CA PRO A 11 -11.41 1.18 1.15
C PRO A 11 -9.99 0.88 1.63
N GLY A 12 -9.02 1.09 0.76
CA GLY A 12 -7.61 0.85 1.05
C GLY A 12 -6.71 1.78 0.23
N LEU A 13 -5.40 1.61 0.41
CA LEU A 13 -4.41 2.37 -0.35
C LEU A 13 -4.39 1.90 -1.80
N ARG A 14 -4.46 2.85 -2.74
CA ARG A 14 -4.33 2.57 -4.17
C ARG A 14 -2.86 2.68 -4.58
N ARG A 15 -2.30 1.61 -5.11
CA ARG A 15 -0.94 1.60 -5.70
C ARG A 15 -1.00 1.83 -7.20
N VAL A 16 -0.24 2.79 -7.71
CA VAL A 16 -0.17 3.14 -9.14
C VAL A 16 1.27 3.04 -9.63
N ARG A 17 1.51 2.34 -10.75
CA ARG A 17 2.85 2.22 -11.33
C ARG A 17 3.34 3.56 -11.89
N ARG A 18 4.57 3.94 -11.57
CA ARG A 18 5.25 5.15 -12.06
C ARG A 18 6.69 4.81 -12.46
N GLY A 19 6.92 4.60 -13.75
CA GLY A 19 8.25 4.24 -14.26
C GLY A 19 8.81 2.98 -13.60
N LYS A 20 9.91 3.14 -12.86
CA LYS A 20 10.58 2.06 -12.11
C LYS A 20 9.99 1.79 -10.71
N GLY A 21 9.02 2.58 -10.26
CA GLY A 21 8.46 2.48 -8.91
C GLY A 21 6.94 2.58 -8.88
N PHE A 22 6.42 2.93 -7.70
CA PHE A 22 5.00 3.08 -7.44
C PHE A 22 4.71 4.36 -6.66
N SER A 23 3.55 4.96 -6.91
CA SER A 23 2.92 5.95 -6.02
C SER A 23 1.76 5.32 -5.28
N TYR A 24 1.51 5.82 -4.07
CA TYR A 24 0.41 5.38 -3.22
C TYR A 24 -0.57 6.52 -3.02
N TYR A 25 -1.86 6.22 -3.06
CA TYR A 25 -2.93 7.17 -2.81
C TYR A 25 -3.82 6.64 -1.68
N ASP A 26 -4.33 7.54 -0.86
CA ASP A 26 -5.27 7.19 0.20
C ASP A 26 -6.67 6.85 -0.35
N THR A 27 -7.60 6.59 0.57
CA THR A 27 -8.99 6.23 0.26
C THR A 27 -9.79 7.36 -0.36
N HIS A 28 -9.34 8.61 -0.22
CA HIS A 28 -9.93 9.80 -0.81
C HIS A 28 -9.27 10.17 -2.16
N GLY A 29 -8.21 9.45 -2.55
CA GLY A 29 -7.45 9.69 -3.77
C GLY A 29 -6.35 10.74 -3.63
N ALA A 30 -6.03 11.19 -2.41
CA ALA A 30 -4.90 12.08 -2.17
C ALA A 30 -3.58 11.30 -2.26
N LEU A 31 -2.53 11.95 -2.78
CA LEU A 31 -1.21 11.36 -2.84
C LEU A 31 -0.67 11.15 -1.42
N LEU A 32 -0.25 9.93 -1.12
CA LEU A 32 0.34 9.60 0.16
C LEU A 32 1.82 10.01 0.17
N THR A 33 2.13 11.05 0.94
CA THR A 33 3.49 11.63 1.08
C THR A 33 4.12 11.40 2.45
N ASP A 34 3.36 10.86 3.40
CA ASP A 34 3.86 10.53 4.74
C ASP A 34 4.97 9.47 4.67
N GLU A 35 6.17 9.84 5.08
CA GLU A 35 7.36 9.00 4.98
C GLU A 35 7.24 7.73 5.81
N HIS A 36 6.65 7.81 7.00
CA HIS A 36 6.49 6.67 7.89
C HIS A 36 5.58 5.60 7.27
N THR A 37 4.44 6.01 6.71
CA THR A 37 3.53 5.10 6.01
C THR A 37 4.17 4.52 4.76
N LEU A 38 4.89 5.32 3.98
CA LEU A 38 5.64 4.83 2.81
C LEU A 38 6.70 3.79 3.20
N GLN A 39 7.41 4.02 4.30
CA GLN A 39 8.40 3.07 4.80
C GLN A 39 7.75 1.75 5.20
N ARG A 40 6.65 1.81 5.98
CA ARG A 40 5.88 0.62 6.35
C ARG A 40 5.43 -0.20 5.14
N ILE A 41 5.02 0.45 4.05
CA ILE A 41 4.64 -0.25 2.82
C ILE A 41 5.83 -0.96 2.18
N LYS A 42 7.01 -0.31 2.15
CA LYS A 42 8.24 -0.91 1.62
C LYS A 42 8.66 -2.12 2.46
N ASP A 43 8.53 -2.05 3.77
CA ASP A 43 8.87 -3.15 4.69
C ASP A 43 7.95 -4.36 4.52
N LEU A 44 6.71 -4.15 4.05
CA LEU A 44 5.76 -5.22 3.73
C LEU A 44 5.99 -5.81 2.33
N ALA A 45 6.75 -5.15 1.46
CA ALA A 45 7.01 -5.66 0.13
C ALA A 45 7.96 -6.86 0.23
N ILE A 46 7.62 -7.96 -0.44
CA ILE A 46 8.53 -9.10 -0.58
C ILE A 46 9.68 -8.64 -1.49
N PRO A 47 10.95 -8.69 -1.03
CA PRO A 47 12.10 -8.34 -1.85
C PRO A 47 12.15 -9.18 -3.13
N PRO A 48 12.66 -8.62 -4.24
CA PRO A 48 12.66 -9.29 -5.54
C PRO A 48 13.67 -10.44 -5.69
N ASP A 49 14.56 -10.67 -4.72
CA ASP A 49 15.59 -11.72 -4.73
C ASP A 49 15.32 -12.80 -3.68
#